data_AF-A0A494W8S6-F1
#
_entry.id   AF-A0A494W8S6-F1
#
_cell.length_a   1.000
_cell.length_b   1.000
_cell.length_c   1.000
_cell.angle_alpha   90.00
_cell.angle_beta   90.00
_cell.angle_gamma   90.00
#
_symmetry.space_group_name_H-M   'P 1'
#
loop_
_entity.id
_entity.type
_entity.pdbx_description
1 polymer ?
#
loop_
_entity_poly.entity_id
_entity_poly.type
_entity_poly.pdbx_seq_one_letter_code
_entity_poly.pdbx_strand_id
1 'polypeptide(L)'
;MDLAAFYVAQANGLVEMLGISHATMHVHAGMALYVGAKFMLRTRRASAYALLTVIHAELANELLDFLHYGSLRLEDTLADIALTLLWPVLDYGVTRYRRKRWRGESALRRPAPSDATDLLASLRRAA
;
A
#
# COMPACT_ATOMS: atom_id res chain seq x y z
N MET A 1 13.08 -5.38 -28.94
CA MET A 1 13.58 -4.34 -28.03
C MET A 1 13.87 -5.01 -26.70
N ASP A 2 15.03 -4.74 -26.11
CA ASP A 2 15.35 -5.24 -24.76
C ASP A 2 14.56 -4.41 -23.74
N LEU A 3 13.48 -4.99 -23.23
CA LEU A 3 12.56 -4.34 -22.31
C LEU A 3 13.25 -3.98 -20.98
N ALA A 4 14.16 -4.83 -20.49
CA ALA A 4 14.85 -4.61 -19.24
C ALA A 4 15.86 -3.46 -19.37
N ALA A 5 16.67 -3.46 -20.44
CA ALA A 5 17.59 -2.35 -20.69
C ALA A 5 16.87 -1.01 -20.91
N PHE A 6 15.73 -1.01 -21.62
CA PHE A 6 14.93 0.20 -21.80
C PHE A 6 14.40 0.70 -20.44
N TYR A 7 13.87 -0.19 -19.61
CA TYR A 7 13.37 0.16 -18.29
C TYR A 7 14.45 0.81 -17.40
N VAL A 8 15.61 0.14 -17.27
CA VAL A 8 16.73 0.62 -16.45
C VAL A 8 17.22 1.99 -16.93
N ALA A 9 17.29 2.20 -18.25
CA ALA A 9 17.67 3.49 -18.82
C ALA A 9 16.68 4.62 -18.46
N GLN A 10 15.37 4.33 -18.48
CA GLN A 10 14.35 5.31 -18.08
C GLN A 10 14.41 5.62 -16.58
N ALA A 11 14.64 4.61 -15.74
CA ALA A 11 14.78 4.79 -14.30
C ALA A 11 15.99 5.67 -13.96
N ASN A 12 17.15 5.36 -14.53
CA ASN A 12 18.38 6.16 -14.37
C ASN A 12 18.18 7.60 -14.88
N GLY A 13 17.53 7.76 -16.03
CA GLY A 13 17.22 9.08 -16.57
C GLY A 13 16.34 9.93 -15.64
N LEU A 14 15.40 9.31 -14.90
CA LEU A 14 14.61 10.01 -13.89
C LEU A 14 15.45 10.44 -12.68
N VAL A 15 16.35 9.57 -12.22
CA VAL A 15 17.29 9.87 -11.12
C VAL A 15 18.17 11.06 -11.49
N GLU A 16 18.77 11.03 -12.69
CA GLU A 16 19.62 12.09 -13.22
C GLU A 16 18.85 13.41 -13.41
N MET A 17 17.67 13.35 -14.04
CA MET A 17 16.84 14.53 -14.29
C MET A 17 16.41 15.22 -12.99
N LEU A 18 16.12 14.45 -11.95
CA LEU A 18 15.67 14.97 -10.66
C LEU A 18 16.82 15.33 -9.72
N GLY A 19 18.06 14.93 -10.04
CA GLY A 19 19.22 15.14 -9.17
C GLY A 19 19.09 14.46 -7.80
N ILE A 20 18.32 13.37 -7.72
CA ILE A 20 18.10 12.61 -6.48
C ILE A 20 18.94 11.34 -6.47
N SER A 21 19.07 10.70 -5.31
CA SER A 21 19.66 9.36 -5.25
C SER A 21 18.64 8.28 -5.64
N HIS A 22 19.11 7.12 -6.09
CA HIS A 22 18.27 5.93 -6.29
C HIS A 22 17.45 5.58 -5.05
N ALA A 23 18.08 5.55 -3.87
CA ALA A 23 17.39 5.32 -2.60
C ALA A 23 16.23 6.31 -2.36
N THR A 24 16.43 7.58 -2.68
CA THR A 24 15.37 8.60 -2.58
C THR A 24 14.26 8.35 -3.60
N MET A 25 14.60 7.88 -4.80
CA MET A 25 13.62 7.50 -5.82
C MET A 25 12.72 6.37 -5.35
N HIS A 26 13.25 5.29 -4.75
CA HIS A 26 12.46 4.17 -4.24
C HIS A 26 11.41 4.63 -3.21
N VAL A 27 11.79 5.50 -2.28
CA VAL A 27 10.86 6.08 -1.30
C VAL A 27 9.73 6.85 -1.98
N HIS A 28 10.05 7.74 -2.93
CA HIS A 28 9.06 8.62 -3.56
C HIS A 28 8.18 7.86 -4.56
N ALA A 29 8.76 6.97 -5.37
CA ALA A 29 8.06 6.14 -6.33
C ALA A 29 7.10 5.17 -5.63
N GLY A 30 7.57 4.48 -4.57
CA GLY A 30 6.74 3.61 -3.75
C GLY A 30 5.55 4.34 -3.14
N MET A 31 5.77 5.53 -2.58
CA MET A 31 4.70 6.34 -2.00
C MET A 31 3.73 6.89 -3.05
N ALA A 32 4.23 7.40 -4.18
CA ALA A 32 3.41 7.93 -5.26
C ALA A 32 2.49 6.84 -5.83
N LEU A 33 3.04 5.64 -6.07
CA LEU A 33 2.28 4.51 -6.56
C LEU A 33 1.25 4.03 -5.53
N TYR A 34 1.61 3.99 -4.25
CA TYR A 34 0.69 3.65 -3.17
C TYR A 34 -0.50 4.62 -3.08
N VAL A 35 -0.23 5.93 -3.01
CA VAL A 35 -1.25 6.97 -2.89
C VAL A 35 -2.11 7.03 -4.13
N GLY A 36 -1.51 6.93 -5.32
CA GLY A 36 -2.21 6.87 -6.60
C GLY A 36 -3.16 5.68 -6.67
N ALA A 37 -2.68 4.47 -6.35
CA ALA A 37 -3.52 3.28 -6.33
C ALA A 37 -4.67 3.39 -5.32
N LYS A 38 -4.41 3.90 -4.10
CA LYS A 38 -5.47 4.17 -3.10
C LYS A 38 -6.53 5.13 -3.64
N PHE A 39 -6.09 6.21 -4.27
CA PHE A 39 -6.98 7.23 -4.82
C PHE A 39 -7.86 6.66 -5.94
N MET A 40 -7.30 5.83 -6.82
CA MET A 40 -8.03 5.22 -7.92
C MET A 40 -9.06 4.17 -7.45
N LEU A 41 -8.68 3.31 -6.50
CA LEU A 41 -9.51 2.18 -6.08
C LEU A 41 -10.80 2.61 -5.37
N ARG A 42 -10.82 3.75 -4.66
CA ARG A 42 -12.02 4.33 -3.98
C ARG A 42 -12.84 3.35 -3.11
N THR A 43 -12.31 2.18 -2.76
CA THR A 43 -13.02 1.15 -1.98
C THR A 43 -12.61 1.14 -0.51
N ARG A 44 -13.43 0.50 0.33
CA ARG A 44 -13.11 0.28 1.76
C ARG A 44 -11.81 -0.54 1.98
N ARG A 45 -11.38 -1.32 0.97
CA ARG A 45 -10.15 -2.11 0.97
C ARG A 45 -9.02 -1.45 0.18
N ALA A 46 -9.19 -0.22 -0.30
CA ALA A 46 -8.22 0.48 -1.15
C ALA A 46 -6.79 0.47 -0.59
N SER A 47 -6.61 0.69 0.72
CA SER A 47 -5.28 0.67 1.35
C SER A 47 -4.58 -0.70 1.27
N ALA A 48 -5.33 -1.81 1.28
CA ALA A 48 -4.76 -3.15 1.17
C ALA A 48 -4.39 -3.45 -0.28
N TYR A 49 -5.29 -3.17 -1.22
CA TYR A 49 -5.04 -3.37 -2.65
C TYR A 49 -3.90 -2.49 -3.16
N ALA A 50 -3.83 -1.23 -2.73
CA ALA A 50 -2.72 -0.36 -3.08
C ALA A 50 -1.37 -0.87 -2.55
N LEU A 51 -1.34 -1.41 -1.33
CA LEU A 51 -0.12 -2.01 -0.80
C LEU A 51 0.31 -3.22 -1.63
N LEU A 52 -0.65 -4.07 -2.04
CA LEU A 52 -0.38 -5.17 -2.95
C LEU A 52 0.15 -4.67 -4.30
N THR A 53 -0.40 -3.58 -4.85
CA THR A 53 0.11 -2.99 -6.10
C THR A 53 1.57 -2.57 -5.97
N VAL A 54 1.97 -1.92 -4.86
CA VAL A 54 3.37 -1.53 -4.63
C VAL A 54 4.27 -2.76 -4.51
N ILE A 55 3.84 -3.79 -3.77
CA ILE A 55 4.61 -5.04 -3.64
C ILE A 55 4.83 -5.68 -5.02
N HIS A 56 3.81 -5.75 -5.87
CA HIS A 56 3.96 -6.31 -7.21
C HIS A 56 4.85 -5.45 -8.10
N ALA A 57 4.75 -4.12 -7.99
CA ALA A 57 5.60 -3.21 -8.74
C ALA A 57 7.08 -3.38 -8.38
N GLU A 58 7.38 -3.50 -7.08
CA GLU A 58 8.76 -3.69 -6.63
C GLU A 58 9.32 -5.06 -7.01
N LEU A 59 8.53 -6.12 -6.88
CA LEU A 59 8.95 -7.45 -7.33
C LEU A 59 9.20 -7.50 -8.85
N ALA A 60 8.37 -6.79 -9.62
CA ALA A 60 8.58 -6.66 -11.05
C ALA A 60 9.84 -5.83 -11.37
N ASN A 61 10.12 -4.79 -10.57
CA ASN A 61 11.33 -4.00 -10.69
C ASN A 61 12.59 -4.86 -10.51
N GLU A 62 12.67 -5.56 -9.38
CA GLU A 62 13.79 -6.45 -9.07
C GLU A 62 13.99 -7.56 -10.11
N LEU A 63 12.88 -8.05 -10.68
CA LEU A 63 12.96 -9.02 -11.77
C LEU A 63 13.59 -8.41 -13.03
N LEU A 64 13.27 -7.16 -13.37
CA LEU A 64 13.87 -6.47 -14.52
C LEU A 64 15.35 -6.19 -14.28
N ASP A 65 15.72 -5.78 -13.07
CA ASP A 65 17.12 -5.58 -12.69
C ASP A 65 17.91 -6.88 -12.72
N PHE A 66 17.33 -7.99 -12.22
CA PHE A 66 17.94 -9.31 -12.33
C PHE A 66 18.16 -9.74 -13.78
N LEU A 67 17.18 -9.51 -14.66
CA LEU A 67 17.29 -9.82 -16.09
C LEU A 67 18.34 -8.95 -16.79
N HIS A 68 18.53 -7.70 -16.34
CA HIS A 68 19.50 -6.77 -16.93
C HIS A 68 20.94 -7.05 -16.47
N TYR A 69 21.16 -7.19 -15.16
CA TYR A 69 22.49 -7.37 -14.59
C TYR A 69 22.93 -8.85 -14.48
N GLY A 70 21.99 -9.80 -14.56
CA GLY A 70 22.25 -11.23 -14.48
C GLY A 70 22.66 -11.75 -13.09
N SER A 71 22.58 -10.91 -12.05
CA SER A 71 23.00 -11.24 -10.69
C SER A 71 21.99 -10.76 -9.64
N LEU A 72 21.70 -11.59 -8.64
CA LEU A 72 20.91 -11.19 -7.48
C LEU A 72 21.81 -10.45 -6.48
N ARG A 73 21.65 -9.13 -6.38
CA ARG A 73 22.35 -8.28 -5.42
C ARG A 73 21.51 -8.12 -4.16
N LEU A 74 21.49 -9.18 -3.35
CA LEU A 74 20.57 -9.30 -2.20
C LEU A 74 20.57 -8.11 -1.24
N GLU A 75 21.73 -7.49 -0.97
CA GLU A 75 21.80 -6.32 -0.08
C GLU A 75 21.09 -5.10 -0.68
N ASP A 76 21.31 -4.82 -1.96
CA ASP A 76 20.67 -3.71 -2.68
C ASP A 76 19.16 -3.96 -2.84
N THR A 77 18.78 -5.17 -3.27
CA THR A 77 17.38 -5.61 -3.37
C THR A 77 16.63 -5.45 -2.05
N LEU A 78 17.24 -5.84 -0.92
CA LEU A 78 16.59 -5.70 0.38
C LEU A 78 16.45 -4.23 0.80
N ALA A 79 17.45 -3.40 0.47
CA ALA A 79 17.40 -1.96 0.74
C ALA A 79 16.30 -1.29 -0.08
N ASP A 80 16.19 -1.61 -1.37
CA ASP A 80 15.17 -1.05 -2.27
C ASP A 80 13.77 -1.47 -1.85
N ILE A 81 13.55 -2.76 -1.57
CA ILE A 81 12.30 -3.28 -1.01
C ILE A 81 11.93 -2.54 0.28
N ALA A 82 12.89 -2.35 1.19
CA ALA A 82 12.64 -1.67 2.46
C ALA A 82 12.26 -0.20 2.22
N LEU A 83 12.99 0.53 1.37
CA LEU A 83 12.73 1.94 1.06
C LEU A 83 11.39 2.13 0.35
N THR A 84 11.03 1.23 -0.56
CA THR A 84 9.77 1.24 -1.31
C THR A 84 8.57 0.90 -0.41
N LEU A 85 8.68 -0.08 0.48
CA LEU A 85 7.54 -0.62 1.24
C LEU A 85 7.36 -0.04 2.64
N LEU A 86 8.40 0.49 3.29
CA LEU A 86 8.34 0.91 4.69
C LEU A 86 7.16 1.83 4.97
N TRP A 87 7.06 2.94 4.24
CA TRP A 87 6.01 3.93 4.46
C TRP A 87 4.60 3.46 4.03
N PRO A 88 4.42 2.80 2.87
CA PRO A 88 3.14 2.18 2.52
C PRO A 88 2.62 1.18 3.57
N VAL A 89 3.50 0.35 4.14
CA VAL A 89 3.15 -0.61 5.19
C VAL A 89 2.71 0.12 6.46
N LEU A 90 3.44 1.16 6.88
CA LEU A 90 3.09 1.97 8.03
C LEU A 90 1.73 2.66 7.86
N ASP A 91 1.48 3.29 6.71
CA ASP A 91 0.18 3.93 6.43
C ASP A 91 -0.96 2.91 6.42
N TYR A 92 -0.75 1.74 5.82
CA TYR A 92 -1.72 0.65 5.85
C TYR A 92 -2.04 0.25 7.29
N GLY A 93 -1.02 0.06 8.12
CA GLY A 93 -1.14 -0.26 9.54
C GLY A 93 -1.93 0.79 10.32
N VAL A 94 -1.57 2.07 10.18
CA VAL A 94 -2.28 3.20 10.81
C VAL A 94 -3.73 3.25 10.37
N THR A 95 -4.00 3.12 9.07
CA THR A 95 -5.36 3.14 8.53
C THR A 95 -6.18 1.95 9.04
N ARG A 96 -5.56 0.77 9.14
CA ARG A 96 -6.21 -0.45 9.67
C ARG A 96 -6.52 -0.32 11.15
N TYR A 97 -5.60 0.25 11.93
CA TYR A 97 -5.76 0.52 13.36
C TYR A 97 -6.90 1.51 13.62
N ARG A 98 -6.88 2.68 12.96
CA ARG A 98 -7.92 3.71 13.08
C ARG A 98 -9.30 3.16 12.72
N ARG A 99 -9.42 2.39 11.64
CA ARG A 99 -10.69 1.74 11.26
C ARG A 99 -11.19 0.73 12.28
N LYS A 100 -10.30 0.00 12.96
CA LYS A 100 -10.68 -0.95 14.02
C LYS A 100 -11.19 -0.18 15.25
N ARG A 101 -10.48 0.86 15.66
CA ARG A 101 -10.84 1.71 16.80
C ARG A 101 -12.22 2.36 16.62
N TRP A 102 -12.46 3.01 15.48
CA TRP A 102 -13.75 3.65 15.20
C TRP A 102 -14.92 2.66 15.23
N ARG A 103 -14.72 1.43 14.76
CA ARG A 103 -15.76 0.38 14.85
C ARG A 103 -16.08 -0.02 16.28
N GLY A 104 -15.08 -0.09 17.15
CA GLY A 104 -15.28 -0.36 18.57
C GLY A 104 -16.04 0.76 19.27
N GLU A 105 -15.63 2.01 19.03
CA GLU A 105 -16.31 3.19 19.61
C GLU A 105 -17.76 3.33 19.12
N SER A 106 -18.02 3.10 17.83
CA SER A 106 -19.40 3.13 17.29
C SER A 106 -20.27 2.00 17.83
N ALA A 107 -19.69 0.84 18.17
CA ALA A 107 -20.43 -0.26 18.79
C ALA A 107 -20.81 0.06 20.23
N LEU A 108 -19.91 0.69 21.00
CA LEU A 108 -20.16 1.12 22.38
C LEU A 108 -21.13 2.31 22.48
N ARG A 109 -21.15 3.19 21.46
CA ARG A 109 -22.07 4.34 21.40
C ARG A 109 -23.48 4.00 20.92
N ARG A 110 -23.77 2.75 20.52
CA ARG A 110 -25.15 2.37 20.18
C ARG A 110 -26.00 2.50 21.45
N PRO A 111 -27.02 3.37 21.47
CA PRO A 111 -27.90 3.46 22.62
C PRO A 111 -28.54 2.09 22.85
N ALA A 112 -28.65 1.70 24.13
CA ALA A 112 -29.51 0.58 24.50
C ALA A 112 -30.93 0.89 23.99
N PRO A 113 -31.71 -0.12 23.56
CA PRO A 113 -33.11 0.08 23.18
C PRO A 113 -33.80 0.88 24.28
N SER A 114 -34.15 2.14 23.98
CA SER A 114 -34.66 3.05 25.01
C SER A 114 -36.12 2.80 25.32
N ASP A 115 -36.83 2.11 24.42
CA ASP A 115 -38.24 1.74 24.58
C ASP A 115 -38.52 0.26 24.30
N ALA A 116 -39.60 -0.23 24.92
CA ALA A 116 -40.10 -1.59 24.76
C ALA A 116 -40.34 -1.97 23.30
N THR A 117 -40.71 -1.00 22.46
CA THR A 117 -40.89 -1.14 21.01
C THR A 117 -39.60 -1.52 20.28
N ASP A 118 -38.47 -0.93 20.65
CA ASP A 118 -37.16 -1.26 20.08
C ASP A 118 -36.67 -2.63 20.56
N LEU A 119 -36.95 -2.96 21.83
CA LEU A 119 -36.62 -4.28 22.38
C LEU A 119 -37.38 -5.39 21.66
N LEU A 120 -38.70 -5.24 21.50
CA LEU A 120 -39.55 -6.20 20.79
C LEU A 120 -39.16 -6.33 19.31
N ALA A 121 -38.78 -5.22 18.66
CA ALA A 121 -38.32 -5.23 17.27
C ALA A 121 -36.92 -5.87 17.09
N SER A 122 -36.07 -5.86 18.12
CA SER A 122 -34.79 -6.56 18.11
C SER A 122 -34.93 -8.06 18.35
N LEU A 123 -35.79 -8.46 19.29
CA LEU A 123 -36.10 -9.86 19.57
C LEU A 123 -36.79 -10.55 18.38
N ARG A 124 -37.71 -9.86 17.69
CA ARG A 124 -38.33 -10.36 16.45
C ARG A 124 -37.36 -10.56 15.28
N ARG A 125 -36.20 -9.90 15.28
CA ARG A 125 -35.17 -10.07 14.24
C ARG A 125 -34.16 -11.17 14.56
N ALA A 126 -34.19 -11.68 15.80
CA ALA A 126 -33.30 -12.72 16.28
C ALA A 126 -33.95 -14.11 16.37
N ALA A 127 -35.27 -14.20 16.20
CA ALA A 127 -36.06 -15.42 16.10
C ALA A 127 -36.41 -15.72 14.63
#